data_AF-A0A7J4J2H0-F1
#
_entry.id   AF-A0A7J4J2H0-F1
#
_cell.length_a   1.000
_cell.length_b   1.000
_cell.length_c   1.000
_cell.angle_alpha   90.00
_cell.angle_beta   90.00
_cell.angle_gamma   90.00
#
_symmetry.space_group_name_H-M   'P 1'
#
loop_
_entity.id
_entity.type
_entity.pdbx_description
1 polymer ?
#
loop_
_entity_poly.entity_id
_entity_poly.type
_entity_poly.pdbx_seq_one_letter_code
_entity_poly.pdbx_strand_id
1 'polypeptide(L)'
;MAKKKSIPVPKHSNKNLKIVFMVSVALVVLAILVGLYFSSSVLVGQADAPPVVGIVNLQQQDTYVSSVLTLTPLRFTLELPVSSAPAGAVKRYFLSLAPNDLGGFSYLIETEDGVILQDVLSAVSGGDVSILYVDDDDVPDLRVLFQSGRLTLQSAGAFLPSASQVSLIGRGARNENQDLTSLIRLREGEELKAQVVGMSVIVPMVNVTINGQPVVLTDMHSVEATHRFEGLLSWIPPAGSGAYVIDVASTVRGRTTHFYYTIAVGSVVYALQEPQFPLVLVKTDDQGKEQLNVTLKSTLDLQPFALPCELENPAVERFFSDPAVYRVYTWNGERQEAMVWTRSAPSDFFNLLPGVGYFVELGEAKEVNIQSTCSRSVFEPALAPAIADQKTLTFSQGWNLISLPGVVPQPMAGLNNNFLIVARVVQCTQSYSCIELPVSPLLIPGKPYWVYLSQPTKVDYTLRELQ
;
A
#
# COMPACT_ATOMS: atom_id res chain seq x y z
N MET A 1 75.31 34.76 49.85
CA MET A 1 73.85 34.92 50.06
C MET A 1 73.32 35.94 49.05
N ALA A 2 72.72 35.48 47.95
CA ALA A 2 72.19 36.35 46.89
C ALA A 2 70.65 36.41 46.99
N LYS A 3 70.10 37.61 47.22
CA LYS A 3 68.67 37.89 47.26
C LYS A 3 68.08 37.81 45.84
N LYS A 4 67.16 36.87 45.63
CA LYS A 4 66.35 36.72 44.41
C LYS A 4 65.32 37.86 44.36
N LYS A 5 65.50 38.82 43.44
CA LYS A 5 64.50 39.86 43.14
C LYS A 5 63.32 39.22 42.41
N SER A 6 62.12 39.31 42.96
CA SER A 6 60.87 38.97 42.28
C SER A 6 60.51 40.08 41.29
N ILE A 7 60.27 39.70 40.04
CA ILE A 7 59.78 40.61 38.99
C ILE A 7 58.24 40.56 39.05
N PRO A 8 57.55 41.70 39.14
CA PRO A 8 56.09 41.72 39.17
C PRO A 8 55.54 41.45 37.76
N VAL A 9 54.65 40.45 37.66
CA VAL A 9 53.92 40.15 36.42
C VAL A 9 52.78 41.15 36.25
N PRO A 10 52.70 41.88 35.12
CA PRO A 10 51.63 42.84 34.89
C PRO A 10 50.30 42.12 34.71
N LYS A 11 49.34 42.45 35.58
CA LYS A 11 47.97 41.95 35.55
C LYS A 11 47.21 42.69 34.43
N HIS A 12 47.34 42.23 33.19
CA HIS A 12 46.54 42.74 32.08
C HIS A 12 45.05 42.44 32.34
N SER A 13 44.33 43.45 32.80
CA SER A 13 42.88 43.42 32.95
C SER A 13 42.26 43.29 31.56
N ASN A 14 41.85 42.07 31.21
CA ASN A 14 41.31 41.70 29.91
C ASN A 14 39.85 42.17 29.79
N LYS A 15 39.61 43.49 29.97
CA LYS A 15 38.29 44.10 29.85
C LYS A 15 37.70 43.88 28.45
N ASN A 16 38.56 43.84 27.44
CA ASN A 16 38.16 43.59 26.05
C ASN A 16 37.61 42.17 25.86
N LEU A 17 38.13 41.17 26.56
CA LEU A 17 37.62 39.80 26.47
C LEU A 17 36.19 39.68 27.02
N LYS A 18 35.88 40.41 28.11
CA LYS A 18 34.53 40.43 28.67
C LYS A 18 33.52 41.12 27.76
N ILE A 19 33.93 42.18 27.08
CA ILE A 19 33.09 42.91 26.12
C ILE A 19 32.82 42.03 24.89
N VAL A 20 33.86 41.39 24.34
CA VAL A 20 33.70 40.47 23.19
C VAL A 20 32.79 39.30 23.54
N PHE A 21 32.96 38.70 24.73
CA PHE A 21 32.11 37.59 25.17
C PHE A 21 30.63 38.00 25.32
N MET A 22 30.34 39.18 25.89
CA MET A 22 28.95 39.66 26.01
C MET A 22 28.31 39.93 24.64
N VAL A 23 29.05 40.53 23.70
CA VAL A 23 28.55 40.81 22.35
C VAL A 23 28.25 39.50 21.60
N SER A 24 29.11 38.49 21.72
CA SER A 24 28.88 37.17 21.11
C SER A 24 27.65 36.47 21.67
N VAL A 25 27.45 36.50 22.99
CA VAL A 25 26.25 35.90 23.62
C VAL A 25 24.99 36.64 23.19
N ALA A 26 25.01 37.97 23.13
CA ALA A 26 23.86 38.77 22.67
C ALA A 26 23.48 38.44 21.22
N LEU A 27 24.46 38.25 20.33
CA LEU A 27 24.24 37.87 18.94
C LEU A 27 23.63 36.46 18.81
N VAL A 28 24.11 35.49 19.61
CA VAL A 28 23.55 34.12 19.60
C VAL A 28 22.11 34.14 20.11
N VAL A 29 21.82 34.86 21.19
CA VAL A 29 20.45 35.00 21.70
C VAL A 29 19.54 35.68 20.67
N LEU A 30 20.02 36.73 20.00
CA LEU A 30 19.27 37.39 18.93
C LEU A 30 19.01 36.44 17.75
N ALA A 31 20.00 35.65 17.33
CA ALA A 31 19.83 34.66 16.26
C ALA A 31 18.83 33.56 16.63
N ILE A 32 18.83 33.10 17.89
CA ILE A 32 17.83 32.15 18.41
C ILE A 32 16.44 32.79 18.42
N LEU A 33 16.30 34.03 18.88
CA LEU A 33 15.01 34.73 18.89
C LEU A 33 14.48 35.00 17.48
N VAL A 34 15.36 35.36 16.54
CA VAL A 34 15.01 35.53 15.13
C VAL A 34 14.64 34.18 14.50
N GLY A 35 15.39 33.12 14.80
CA GLY A 35 15.07 31.75 14.38
C GLY A 35 13.72 31.27 14.92
N LEU A 36 13.43 31.55 16.19
CA LEU A 36 12.14 31.29 16.82
C LEU A 36 11.02 32.15 16.23
N TYR A 37 11.28 33.41 15.90
CA TYR A 37 10.32 34.30 15.26
C TYR A 37 9.97 33.84 13.84
N PHE A 38 10.95 33.40 13.06
CA PHE A 38 10.73 32.85 11.72
C PHE A 38 10.19 31.41 11.74
N SER A 39 10.50 30.62 12.77
CA SER A 39 9.89 29.28 12.95
C SER A 39 8.48 29.36 13.57
N SER A 40 8.13 30.50 14.16
CA SER A 40 6.77 30.82 14.64
C SER A 40 5.99 31.67 13.65
N SER A 41 6.27 31.54 12.35
CA SER A 41 5.18 31.59 11.39
C SER A 41 4.19 30.51 11.81
N VAL A 42 3.28 30.90 12.71
CA VAL A 42 2.02 30.25 12.97
C VAL A 42 1.54 29.88 11.57
N LEU A 43 1.40 28.59 11.29
CA LEU A 43 0.41 28.18 10.31
C LEU A 43 -0.90 28.71 10.88
N VAL A 44 -1.18 30.00 10.63
CA VAL A 44 -2.53 30.52 10.68
C VAL A 44 -3.19 29.63 9.67
N GLY A 45 -4.01 28.69 10.15
CA GLY A 45 -4.77 27.80 9.30
C GLY A 45 -5.32 28.68 8.21
N GLN A 46 -4.85 28.47 6.98
CA GLN A 46 -5.47 29.10 5.83
C GLN A 46 -6.93 28.75 6.00
N ALA A 47 -7.78 29.75 6.21
CA ALA A 47 -9.21 29.51 6.23
C ALA A 47 -9.48 28.82 4.90
N ASP A 48 -9.87 27.55 4.97
CA ASP A 48 -10.27 26.81 3.79
C ASP A 48 -11.22 27.71 3.03
N ALA A 49 -10.99 27.85 1.72
CA ALA A 49 -11.86 28.66 0.89
C ALA A 49 -13.31 28.25 1.19
N PRO A 50 -14.26 29.20 1.31
CA PRO A 50 -15.65 28.86 1.56
C PRO A 50 -16.07 27.78 0.54
N PRO A 51 -16.87 26.79 0.96
CA PRO A 51 -17.25 25.69 0.07
C PRO A 51 -17.78 26.30 -1.22
N VAL A 52 -17.16 25.93 -2.34
CA VAL A 52 -17.58 26.43 -3.66
C VAL A 52 -19.01 25.94 -3.87
N VAL A 53 -19.97 26.84 -3.75
CA VAL A 53 -21.33 26.64 -4.25
C VAL A 53 -21.20 26.57 -5.77
N GLY A 54 -21.27 25.37 -6.34
CA GLY A 54 -20.94 25.15 -7.74
C GLY A 54 -21.13 23.72 -8.21
N ILE A 55 -20.59 23.45 -9.41
CA ILE A 55 -20.63 22.14 -10.06
C ILE A 55 -19.48 21.30 -9.51
N VAL A 56 -19.80 20.18 -8.87
CA VAL A 56 -18.87 19.12 -8.48
C VAL A 56 -18.85 18.09 -9.61
N ASN A 57 -17.81 18.11 -10.43
CA ASN A 57 -17.66 17.16 -11.53
C ASN A 57 -16.81 15.96 -11.10
N LEU A 58 -17.51 14.88 -10.72
CA LEU A 58 -16.90 13.63 -10.28
C LEU A 58 -16.41 12.73 -11.43
N GLN A 59 -16.59 13.17 -12.68
CA GLN A 59 -15.94 12.55 -13.84
C GLN A 59 -14.50 13.06 -14.02
N GLN A 60 -14.26 14.34 -13.74
CA GLN A 60 -12.93 14.95 -13.83
C GLN A 60 -12.12 14.77 -12.55
N GLN A 61 -12.80 14.75 -11.40
CA GLN A 61 -12.20 14.63 -10.08
C GLN A 61 -12.88 13.49 -9.33
N ASP A 62 -12.24 12.32 -9.27
CA ASP A 62 -12.81 11.11 -8.67
C ASP A 62 -13.33 11.30 -7.23
N THR A 63 -12.76 12.27 -6.52
CA THR A 63 -13.09 12.64 -5.15
C THR A 63 -13.18 14.16 -5.02
N TYR A 64 -14.21 14.63 -4.33
CA TYR A 64 -14.37 15.99 -3.86
C TYR A 64 -14.40 16.00 -2.33
N VAL A 65 -13.63 16.89 -1.70
CA VAL A 65 -13.58 17.04 -0.24
C VAL A 65 -13.96 18.47 0.12
N SER A 66 -14.92 18.60 1.03
CA SER A 66 -15.35 19.87 1.62
C SER A 66 -15.24 19.81 3.13
N SER A 67 -14.55 20.78 3.72
CA SER A 67 -14.55 21.06 5.15
C SER A 67 -15.89 21.74 5.51
N VAL A 68 -16.92 20.94 5.75
CA VAL A 68 -18.27 21.44 6.06
C VAL A 68 -18.29 21.92 7.51
N LEU A 69 -18.09 23.23 7.69
CA LEU A 69 -18.22 23.91 8.99
C LEU A 69 -19.44 24.85 9.05
N THR A 70 -20.34 24.80 8.06
CA THR A 70 -21.44 25.76 7.94
C THR A 70 -22.75 25.20 8.49
N LEU A 71 -23.40 25.95 9.40
CA LEU A 71 -24.76 25.68 9.88
C LEU A 71 -25.86 25.95 8.83
N THR A 72 -25.47 26.27 7.60
CA THR A 72 -26.40 26.59 6.51
C THR A 72 -26.55 25.39 5.57
N PRO A 73 -27.77 25.14 5.07
CA PRO A 73 -27.96 24.17 4.01
C PRO A 73 -27.11 24.50 2.78
N LEU A 74 -26.47 23.48 2.20
CA LEU A 74 -25.67 23.56 0.99
C LEU A 74 -26.40 22.85 -0.14
N ARG A 75 -26.25 23.34 -1.37
CA ARG A 75 -26.74 22.68 -2.58
C ARG A 75 -25.65 22.69 -3.65
N PHE A 76 -25.35 21.52 -4.20
CA PHE A 76 -24.36 21.31 -5.24
C PHE A 76 -25.03 20.77 -6.49
N THR A 77 -24.49 21.11 -7.64
CA THR A 77 -24.76 20.35 -8.87
C THR A 77 -23.67 19.29 -8.98
N LEU A 78 -24.04 18.02 -8.94
CA LEU A 78 -23.15 16.89 -9.14
C LEU A 78 -23.20 16.46 -10.60
N GLU A 79 -22.05 16.42 -11.27
CA GLU A 79 -21.89 15.71 -12.54
C GLU A 79 -21.24 14.36 -12.23
N LEU A 80 -22.02 13.28 -12.34
CA LEU A 80 -21.64 11.94 -11.94
C LEU A 80 -21.61 11.00 -13.15
N PRO A 81 -20.53 10.24 -13.38
CA PRO A 81 -20.58 9.12 -14.29
C PRO A 81 -21.41 8.01 -13.65
N VAL A 82 -22.49 7.60 -14.32
CA VAL A 82 -23.39 6.56 -13.81
C VAL A 82 -23.30 5.29 -14.64
N SER A 83 -23.47 4.15 -13.99
CA SER A 83 -23.43 2.82 -14.61
C SER A 83 -24.37 2.67 -15.80
N SER A 84 -25.59 3.22 -15.76
CA SER A 84 -26.55 3.08 -16.86
C SER A 84 -26.26 3.92 -18.12
N ALA A 85 -25.35 4.90 -18.04
CA ALA A 85 -25.09 5.84 -19.13
C ALA A 85 -23.97 5.37 -20.10
N PRO A 86 -24.02 5.75 -21.39
CA PRO A 86 -22.93 5.49 -22.34
C PRO A 86 -21.57 6.00 -21.85
N ALA A 87 -20.47 5.38 -22.30
CA ALA A 87 -19.13 5.77 -21.90
C ALA A 87 -18.84 7.26 -22.17
N GLY A 88 -18.40 7.97 -21.13
CA GLY A 88 -18.10 9.41 -21.20
C GLY A 88 -19.30 10.34 -20.97
N ALA A 89 -20.52 9.80 -20.88
CA ALA A 89 -21.69 10.57 -20.49
C ALA A 89 -21.72 10.76 -18.96
N VAL A 90 -22.13 11.96 -18.54
CA VAL A 90 -22.39 12.30 -17.14
C VAL A 90 -23.87 12.59 -16.97
N LYS A 91 -24.45 12.11 -15.87
CA LYS A 91 -25.76 12.57 -15.42
C LYS A 91 -25.58 13.68 -14.40
N ARG A 92 -26.54 14.61 -14.39
CA ARG A 92 -26.57 15.75 -13.48
C ARG A 92 -27.56 15.49 -12.35
N TYR A 93 -27.08 15.68 -11.13
CA TYR A 93 -27.87 15.58 -9.92
C TYR A 93 -27.73 16.85 -9.08
N PHE A 94 -28.69 17.10 -8.21
CA PHE A 94 -28.61 18.15 -7.22
C PHE A 94 -28.51 17.52 -5.84
N LEU A 95 -27.36 17.65 -5.19
CA LEU A 95 -27.18 17.22 -3.80
C LEU A 95 -27.42 18.40 -2.88
N SER A 96 -28.42 18.29 -2.03
CA SER A 96 -28.67 19.23 -0.93
C SER A 96 -28.24 18.59 0.39
N LEU A 97 -27.52 19.33 1.21
CA LEU A 97 -27.10 18.94 2.55
C LEU A 97 -27.66 19.93 3.56
N ALA A 98 -28.28 19.46 4.63
CA ALA A 98 -28.74 20.31 5.72
C ALA A 98 -28.24 19.74 7.05
N PRO A 99 -27.69 20.58 7.95
CA PRO A 99 -27.36 20.10 9.30
C PRO A 99 -28.62 19.61 10.00
N ASN A 100 -28.48 18.56 10.81
CA ASN A 100 -29.58 17.99 11.59
C ASN A 100 -29.36 18.14 13.10
N ASP A 101 -30.43 17.89 13.86
CA ASP A 101 -30.42 18.05 15.33
C ASP A 101 -29.54 17.02 16.06
N LEU A 102 -29.06 15.99 15.37
CA LEU A 102 -28.18 14.94 15.89
C LEU A 102 -26.69 15.26 15.68
N GLY A 103 -26.37 16.48 15.22
CA GLY A 103 -25.01 16.93 14.99
C GLY A 103 -24.39 16.42 13.68
N GLY A 104 -25.18 15.76 12.83
CA GLY A 104 -24.80 15.30 11.49
C GLY A 104 -25.47 16.12 10.38
N PHE A 105 -25.65 15.50 9.21
CA PHE A 105 -26.32 16.10 8.05
C PHE A 105 -27.43 15.19 7.51
N SER A 106 -28.57 15.75 7.15
CA SER A 106 -29.46 15.11 6.18
C SER A 106 -29.01 15.47 4.78
N TYR A 107 -29.11 14.52 3.86
CA TYR A 107 -28.83 14.77 2.46
C TYR A 107 -29.99 14.33 1.57
N LEU A 108 -30.12 15.03 0.45
CA LEU A 108 -31.16 14.85 -0.56
C LEU A 108 -30.52 14.91 -1.93
N ILE A 109 -30.73 13.90 -2.77
CA ILE A 109 -30.29 13.88 -4.17
C ILE A 109 -31.53 13.96 -5.07
N GLU A 110 -31.51 14.93 -5.97
CA GLU A 110 -32.61 15.21 -6.90
C GLU A 110 -32.11 15.22 -8.35
N THR A 111 -32.97 14.83 -9.30
CA THR A 111 -32.86 15.24 -10.72
C THR A 111 -33.76 16.45 -10.98
N GLU A 112 -33.85 16.89 -12.23
CA GLU A 112 -34.90 17.83 -12.65
C GLU A 112 -36.31 17.23 -12.52
N ASP A 113 -36.43 15.90 -12.54
CA ASP A 113 -37.71 15.19 -12.52
C ASP A 113 -38.20 14.86 -11.10
N GLY A 114 -37.34 14.98 -10.08
CA GLY A 114 -37.73 14.80 -8.68
C GLY A 114 -36.63 14.26 -7.76
N VAL A 115 -37.04 13.95 -6.53
CA VAL A 115 -36.17 13.35 -5.51
C VAL A 115 -35.89 11.90 -5.85
N ILE A 116 -34.62 11.51 -5.82
CA ILE A 116 -34.16 10.14 -6.05
C ILE A 116 -33.86 9.46 -4.73
N LEU A 117 -33.16 10.18 -3.83
CA LEU A 117 -32.66 9.61 -2.59
C LEU A 117 -32.64 10.63 -1.47
N GLN A 118 -32.93 10.18 -0.26
CA GLN A 118 -32.84 10.96 0.96
C GLN A 118 -32.37 10.08 2.11
N ASP A 119 -31.40 10.54 2.89
CA ASP A 119 -30.83 9.79 4.00
C ASP A 119 -30.06 10.74 4.95
N VAL A 120 -29.46 10.20 6.03
CA VAL A 120 -28.83 10.94 7.12
C VAL A 120 -27.42 10.44 7.38
N LEU A 121 -26.46 11.36 7.39
CA LEU A 121 -25.07 11.14 7.79
C LEU A 121 -24.91 11.54 9.25
N SER A 122 -24.52 10.58 10.08
CA SER A 122 -24.25 10.75 11.49
C SER A 122 -22.84 11.31 11.76
N ALA A 123 -22.70 12.09 12.84
CA ALA A 123 -21.40 12.60 13.30
C ALA A 123 -20.79 11.77 14.45
N VAL A 124 -21.31 10.58 14.72
CA VAL A 124 -20.82 9.72 15.81
C VAL A 124 -19.35 9.34 15.56
N SER A 125 -18.59 9.22 16.65
CA SER A 125 -17.14 9.01 16.67
C SER A 125 -16.70 7.84 15.78
N GLY A 126 -16.21 8.16 14.58
CA GLY A 126 -15.82 7.20 13.55
C GLY A 126 -16.08 7.70 12.12
N GLY A 127 -17.04 8.62 11.97
CA GLY A 127 -17.54 9.06 10.67
C GLY A 127 -18.62 8.12 10.13
N ASP A 128 -19.42 8.63 9.20
CA ASP A 128 -20.52 7.89 8.57
C ASP A 128 -20.34 7.84 7.05
N VAL A 129 -20.70 6.71 6.46
CA VAL A 129 -20.52 6.41 5.04
C VAL A 129 -21.84 5.92 4.47
N SER A 130 -22.36 6.63 3.48
CA SER A 130 -23.47 6.17 2.65
C SER A 130 -22.97 5.86 1.23
N ILE A 131 -23.38 4.70 0.71
CA ILE A 131 -23.12 4.26 -0.68
C ILE A 131 -24.45 4.33 -1.42
N LEU A 132 -24.47 5.04 -2.53
CA LEU A 132 -25.67 5.48 -3.22
C LEU A 132 -25.72 4.90 -4.63
N TYR A 133 -26.90 4.39 -4.97
CA TYR A 133 -27.28 3.92 -6.29
C TYR A 133 -28.21 5.00 -6.83
N VAL A 134 -27.77 5.77 -7.82
CA VAL A 134 -28.56 6.90 -8.33
C VAL A 134 -29.37 6.54 -9.57
N ASP A 135 -29.18 5.32 -10.08
CA ASP A 135 -29.93 4.70 -11.16
C ASP A 135 -30.57 3.38 -10.69
N ASP A 136 -31.49 2.83 -11.51
CA ASP A 136 -32.22 1.58 -11.24
C ASP A 136 -31.38 0.30 -11.50
N ASP A 137 -30.12 0.28 -11.08
CA ASP A 137 -29.28 -0.91 -11.13
C ASP A 137 -28.63 -1.23 -9.76
N ASP A 138 -27.96 -2.37 -9.68
CA ASP A 138 -27.29 -2.86 -8.48
C ASP A 138 -25.82 -2.40 -8.38
N VAL A 139 -25.44 -1.38 -9.14
CA VAL A 139 -24.09 -0.81 -9.14
C VAL A 139 -24.11 0.52 -8.41
N PRO A 140 -23.32 0.70 -7.34
CA PRO A 140 -23.29 1.98 -6.67
C PRO A 140 -22.55 3.00 -7.53
N ASP A 141 -23.00 4.25 -7.50
CA ASP A 141 -22.49 5.35 -8.34
C ASP A 141 -21.77 6.44 -7.53
N LEU A 142 -22.21 6.68 -6.28
CA LEU A 142 -21.70 7.75 -5.42
C LEU A 142 -21.50 7.24 -3.99
N ARG A 143 -20.43 7.67 -3.35
CA ARG A 143 -20.23 7.55 -1.91
C ARG A 143 -20.17 8.92 -1.29
N VAL A 144 -20.88 9.05 -0.18
CA VAL A 144 -20.91 10.24 0.65
C VAL A 144 -20.36 9.85 2.01
N LEU A 145 -19.26 10.46 2.41
CA LEU A 145 -18.62 10.24 3.70
C LEU A 145 -18.61 11.53 4.49
N PHE A 146 -19.02 11.47 5.75
CA PHE A 146 -18.85 12.56 6.70
C PHE A 146 -17.99 12.11 7.88
N GLN A 147 -16.76 12.64 7.97
CA GLN A 147 -15.82 12.28 9.03
C GLN A 147 -15.04 13.51 9.50
N SER A 148 -14.94 13.71 10.81
CA SER A 148 -14.15 14.79 11.41
C SER A 148 -14.49 16.20 10.86
N GLY A 149 -15.78 16.46 10.61
CA GLY A 149 -16.24 17.75 10.05
C GLY A 149 -15.95 17.93 8.56
N ARG A 150 -15.57 16.86 7.85
CA ARG A 150 -15.31 16.87 6.41
C ARG A 150 -16.31 15.98 5.69
N LEU A 151 -16.97 16.55 4.69
CA LEU A 151 -17.74 15.83 3.70
C LEU A 151 -16.81 15.42 2.56
N THR A 152 -16.87 14.16 2.16
CA THR A 152 -16.21 13.63 0.99
C THR A 152 -17.28 13.05 0.06
N LEU A 153 -17.33 13.55 -1.17
CA LEU A 153 -18.14 13.00 -2.25
C LEU A 153 -17.20 12.26 -3.20
N GLN A 154 -17.48 11.00 -3.48
CA GLN A 154 -16.58 10.17 -4.28
C GLN A 154 -17.39 9.33 -5.27
N SER A 155 -17.01 9.33 -6.54
CA SER A 155 -17.62 8.39 -7.49
C SER A 155 -17.37 6.96 -7.01
N ALA A 156 -18.42 6.14 -6.94
CA ALA A 156 -18.31 4.76 -6.47
C ALA A 156 -17.39 3.89 -7.34
N GLY A 157 -17.38 4.13 -8.65
CA GLY A 157 -16.40 3.49 -9.52
C GLY A 157 -14.93 3.87 -9.22
N ALA A 158 -14.64 4.85 -8.36
CA ALA A 158 -13.28 5.24 -7.98
C ALA A 158 -12.74 4.49 -6.75
N PHE A 159 -13.60 3.81 -5.98
CA PHE A 159 -13.17 3.02 -4.82
C PHE A 159 -13.76 1.61 -4.77
N LEU A 160 -14.69 1.24 -5.67
CA LEU A 160 -15.02 -0.16 -5.84
C LEU A 160 -13.75 -0.88 -6.35
N PRO A 161 -13.20 -1.84 -5.58
CA PRO A 161 -11.96 -2.52 -5.94
C PRO A 161 -12.04 -3.34 -7.25
N SER A 162 -13.20 -3.38 -7.89
CA SER A 162 -13.47 -4.28 -9.00
C SER A 162 -14.61 -3.74 -9.87
N ALA A 163 -14.31 -2.88 -10.85
CA ALA A 163 -15.23 -2.65 -11.99
C ALA A 163 -15.48 -3.96 -12.79
N SER A 164 -14.67 -4.97 -12.51
CA SER A 164 -14.76 -6.33 -13.02
C SER A 164 -14.34 -7.31 -11.92
N GLN A 165 -14.91 -8.51 -11.89
CA GLN A 165 -14.41 -9.66 -11.14
C GLN A 165 -13.79 -10.64 -12.13
N VAL A 166 -12.67 -11.25 -11.78
CA VAL A 166 -11.96 -12.22 -12.61
C VAL A 166 -11.60 -13.45 -11.80
N SER A 167 -11.82 -14.62 -12.39
CA SER A 167 -11.41 -15.92 -11.90
C SER A 167 -10.68 -16.68 -13.01
N LEU A 168 -9.75 -17.55 -12.62
CA LEU A 168 -9.12 -18.51 -13.52
C LEU A 168 -9.67 -19.90 -13.22
N ILE A 169 -10.23 -20.57 -14.21
CA ILE A 169 -10.77 -21.93 -14.08
C ILE A 169 -9.83 -22.90 -14.80
N GLY A 170 -9.36 -23.93 -14.11
CA GLY A 170 -8.48 -24.94 -14.71
C GLY A 170 -9.14 -25.70 -15.86
N ARG A 171 -8.38 -25.92 -16.94
CA ARG A 171 -8.77 -26.68 -18.13
C ARG A 171 -7.78 -27.82 -18.44
N GLY A 172 -6.82 -28.05 -17.56
CA GLY A 172 -5.86 -29.16 -17.63
C GLY A 172 -6.33 -30.37 -16.82
N ALA A 173 -5.71 -31.53 -17.09
CA ALA A 173 -6.11 -32.81 -16.50
C ALA A 173 -6.09 -32.87 -14.96
N ARG A 174 -5.32 -32.00 -14.29
CA ARG A 174 -5.24 -31.96 -12.81
C ARG A 174 -6.37 -31.17 -12.16
N ASN A 175 -6.79 -30.07 -12.79
CA ASN A 175 -7.64 -29.04 -12.19
C ASN A 175 -8.86 -28.74 -13.08
N GLU A 176 -9.35 -29.75 -13.80
CA GLU A 176 -10.42 -29.57 -14.79
C GLU A 176 -11.69 -29.03 -14.12
N ASN A 177 -12.16 -27.87 -14.58
CA ASN A 177 -13.34 -27.17 -14.06
C ASN A 177 -13.26 -26.73 -12.60
N GLN A 178 -12.06 -26.62 -12.03
CA GLN A 178 -11.85 -26.09 -10.68
C GLN A 178 -11.36 -24.64 -10.76
N ASP A 179 -11.87 -23.78 -9.88
CA ASP A 179 -11.30 -22.44 -9.68
C ASP A 179 -9.87 -22.58 -9.18
N LEU A 180 -8.94 -21.98 -9.92
CA LEU A 180 -7.54 -21.94 -9.54
C LEU A 180 -7.35 -20.92 -8.42
N THR A 181 -6.60 -21.33 -7.39
CA THR A 181 -6.16 -20.45 -6.30
C THR A 181 -5.19 -19.40 -6.82
N SER A 182 -4.93 -18.38 -6.00
CA SER A 182 -4.00 -17.30 -6.33
C SER A 182 -2.57 -17.80 -6.57
N LEU A 183 -2.21 -18.94 -5.98
CA LEU A 183 -1.01 -19.71 -6.29
C LEU A 183 -1.34 -20.96 -7.14
N ILE A 184 -0.80 -21.02 -8.36
CA ILE A 184 -0.96 -22.12 -9.31
C ILE A 184 0.32 -22.93 -9.35
N ARG A 185 0.26 -24.25 -9.10
CA ARG A 185 1.43 -25.14 -9.17
C ARG A 185 1.46 -25.93 -10.48
N LEU A 186 2.59 -25.92 -11.18
CA LEU A 186 2.85 -26.69 -12.39
C LEU A 186 4.14 -27.48 -12.25
N ARG A 187 4.22 -28.64 -12.90
CA ARG A 187 5.49 -29.36 -13.10
C ARG A 187 6.33 -28.67 -14.16
N GLU A 188 7.65 -28.93 -14.15
CA GLU A 188 8.51 -28.49 -15.25
C GLU A 188 8.02 -29.08 -16.58
N GLY A 189 7.86 -28.21 -17.59
CA GLY A 189 7.33 -28.58 -18.91
C GLY A 189 5.82 -28.79 -18.98
N GLU A 190 5.08 -28.64 -17.87
CA GLU A 190 3.61 -28.70 -17.88
C GLU A 190 3.02 -27.38 -18.40
N GLU A 191 2.16 -27.47 -19.40
CA GLU A 191 1.42 -26.32 -19.94
C GLU A 191 0.31 -25.90 -18.98
N LEU A 192 0.21 -24.59 -18.70
CA LEU A 192 -0.96 -24.00 -18.08
C LEU A 192 -2.09 -23.93 -19.10
N LYS A 193 -3.19 -24.64 -18.83
CA LYS A 193 -4.47 -24.48 -19.52
C LYS A 193 -5.51 -23.98 -18.54
N ALA A 194 -6.00 -22.77 -18.75
CA ALA A 194 -7.03 -22.16 -17.93
C ALA A 194 -8.06 -21.44 -18.80
N GLN A 195 -9.25 -21.23 -18.26
CA GLN A 195 -10.23 -20.29 -18.79
C GLN A 195 -10.24 -19.07 -17.88
N VAL A 196 -9.96 -17.90 -18.45
CA VAL A 196 -10.20 -16.61 -17.80
C VAL A 196 -11.70 -16.37 -17.89
N VAL A 197 -12.37 -16.23 -16.75
CA VAL A 197 -13.79 -15.90 -16.69
C VAL A 197 -13.95 -14.66 -15.84
N GLY A 198 -14.75 -13.71 -16.28
CA GLY A 198 -15.04 -12.54 -15.49
C GLY A 198 -16.42 -11.96 -15.72
N MET A 199 -16.83 -11.15 -14.77
CA MET A 199 -18.05 -10.35 -14.79
C MET A 199 -17.68 -8.89 -14.58
N SER A 200 -18.52 -7.97 -15.02
CA SER A 200 -18.25 -6.53 -14.95
C SER A 200 -19.55 -5.77 -15.10
N VAL A 201 -19.50 -4.45 -14.97
CA VAL A 201 -20.67 -3.58 -15.19
C VAL A 201 -20.94 -3.31 -16.67
N ILE A 202 -19.92 -3.41 -17.51
CA ILE A 202 -19.99 -3.39 -18.98
C ILE A 202 -18.89 -4.28 -19.51
N VAL A 203 -19.05 -4.83 -20.72
CA VAL A 203 -18.03 -5.69 -21.36
C VAL A 203 -16.65 -4.99 -21.32
N PRO A 204 -15.67 -5.56 -20.61
CA PRO A 204 -14.38 -4.91 -20.41
C PRO A 204 -13.42 -5.25 -21.56
N MET A 205 -12.38 -4.43 -21.71
CA MET A 205 -11.19 -4.86 -22.44
C MET A 205 -10.30 -5.65 -21.48
N VAL A 206 -9.96 -6.88 -21.84
CA VAL A 206 -9.19 -7.79 -20.97
C VAL A 206 -7.85 -8.08 -21.61
N ASN A 207 -6.79 -7.80 -20.88
CA ASN A 207 -5.42 -8.11 -21.26
C ASN A 207 -4.81 -9.03 -20.22
N VAL A 208 -4.13 -10.08 -20.67
CA VAL A 208 -3.39 -10.99 -19.79
C VAL A 208 -1.91 -10.87 -20.09
N THR A 209 -1.10 -10.74 -19.05
CA THR A 209 0.35 -10.82 -19.16
C THR A 209 0.92 -11.85 -18.20
N ILE A 210 2.05 -12.45 -18.56
CA ILE A 210 2.83 -13.31 -17.68
C ILE A 210 4.25 -12.74 -17.59
N ASN A 211 4.67 -12.33 -16.39
CA ASN A 211 5.89 -11.55 -16.16
C ASN A 211 6.00 -10.33 -17.10
N GLY A 212 4.87 -9.63 -17.31
CA GLY A 212 4.78 -8.46 -18.18
C GLY A 212 4.81 -8.76 -19.68
N GLN A 213 4.93 -10.04 -20.09
CA GLN A 213 4.81 -10.43 -21.50
C GLN A 213 3.35 -10.69 -21.85
N PRO A 214 2.81 -10.08 -22.91
CA PRO A 214 1.40 -10.27 -23.28
C PRO A 214 1.14 -11.72 -23.70
N VAL A 215 0.02 -12.27 -23.24
CA VAL A 215 -0.50 -13.58 -23.63
C VAL A 215 -1.86 -13.39 -24.31
N VAL A 216 -1.99 -13.95 -25.51
CA VAL A 216 -3.22 -13.86 -26.29
C VAL A 216 -4.22 -14.88 -25.78
N LEU A 217 -5.40 -14.41 -25.36
CA LEU A 217 -6.53 -15.28 -25.07
C LEU A 217 -7.16 -15.77 -26.37
N THR A 218 -7.38 -17.09 -26.48
CA THR A 218 -8.12 -17.68 -27.60
C THR A 218 -9.59 -17.84 -27.24
N ASP A 219 -10.46 -17.96 -28.25
CA ASP A 219 -11.91 -18.14 -28.07
C ASP A 219 -12.52 -17.13 -27.10
N MET A 220 -12.11 -15.86 -27.27
CA MET A 220 -12.62 -14.78 -26.43
C MET A 220 -14.07 -14.48 -26.82
N HIS A 221 -14.96 -14.68 -25.86
CA HIS A 221 -16.39 -14.42 -25.98
C HIS A 221 -16.83 -13.45 -24.89
N SER A 222 -17.75 -12.55 -25.24
CA SER A 222 -18.41 -11.68 -24.29
C SER A 222 -19.91 -11.74 -24.49
N VAL A 223 -20.65 -11.72 -23.40
CA VAL A 223 -22.11 -11.74 -23.38
C VAL A 223 -22.56 -10.40 -22.84
N GLU A 224 -23.00 -9.52 -23.73
CA GLU A 224 -23.37 -8.14 -23.38
C GLU A 224 -24.49 -8.09 -22.34
N ALA A 225 -25.50 -8.98 -22.45
CA ALA A 225 -26.64 -9.03 -21.53
C ALA A 225 -26.29 -9.38 -20.08
N THR A 226 -25.17 -10.09 -19.86
CA THR A 226 -24.71 -10.47 -18.51
C THR A 226 -23.39 -9.82 -18.14
N HIS A 227 -22.89 -8.94 -19.02
CA HIS A 227 -21.58 -8.29 -18.91
C HIS A 227 -20.45 -9.26 -18.53
N ARG A 228 -20.58 -10.51 -19.00
CA ARG A 228 -19.66 -11.61 -18.75
C ARG A 228 -18.69 -11.71 -19.91
N PHE A 229 -17.44 -12.06 -19.62
CA PHE A 229 -16.47 -12.42 -20.63
C PHE A 229 -15.78 -13.73 -20.25
N GLU A 230 -15.31 -14.43 -21.27
CA GLU A 230 -14.51 -15.62 -21.11
C GLU A 230 -13.49 -15.75 -22.25
N GLY A 231 -12.34 -16.33 -21.96
CA GLY A 231 -11.31 -16.63 -22.94
C GLY A 231 -10.38 -17.73 -22.44
N LEU A 232 -9.77 -18.47 -23.35
CA LEU A 232 -8.84 -19.55 -23.03
C LEU A 232 -7.42 -19.02 -22.95
N LEU A 233 -6.76 -19.33 -21.84
CA LEU A 233 -5.35 -19.07 -21.57
C LEU A 233 -4.58 -20.37 -21.74
N SER A 234 -3.61 -20.35 -22.67
CA SER A 234 -2.62 -21.41 -22.85
C SER A 234 -1.23 -20.79 -22.74
N TRP A 235 -0.39 -21.37 -21.87
CA TRP A 235 0.98 -20.90 -21.68
C TRP A 235 1.90 -22.06 -21.29
N ILE A 236 3.07 -22.12 -21.93
CA ILE A 236 4.10 -23.12 -21.64
C ILE A 236 5.24 -22.41 -20.89
N PRO A 237 5.60 -22.86 -19.68
CA PRO A 237 6.70 -22.27 -18.94
C PRO A 237 8.04 -22.49 -19.66
N PRO A 238 9.00 -21.55 -19.53
CA PRO A 238 10.39 -21.79 -19.88
C PRO A 238 10.94 -23.05 -19.19
N ALA A 239 12.00 -23.64 -19.76
CA ALA A 239 12.62 -24.84 -19.20
C ALA A 239 13.18 -24.56 -17.79
N GLY A 240 12.90 -25.47 -16.85
CA GLY A 240 13.37 -25.44 -15.45
C GLY A 240 12.35 -24.88 -14.45
N SER A 241 12.72 -24.95 -13.16
CA SER A 241 11.92 -24.42 -12.06
C SER A 241 11.94 -22.89 -12.03
N GLY A 242 10.80 -22.26 -11.71
CA GLY A 242 10.68 -20.80 -11.60
C GLY A 242 9.34 -20.35 -11.04
N ALA A 243 9.21 -19.06 -10.73
CA ALA A 243 7.95 -18.43 -10.35
C ALA A 243 7.61 -17.30 -11.32
N TYR A 244 6.34 -17.22 -11.73
CA TYR A 244 5.87 -16.29 -12.75
C TYR A 244 4.56 -15.64 -12.31
N VAL A 245 4.39 -14.35 -12.56
CA VAL A 245 3.17 -13.61 -12.19
C VAL A 245 2.27 -13.49 -13.40
N ILE A 246 1.03 -13.97 -13.28
CA ILE A 246 -0.07 -13.62 -14.19
C ILE A 246 -0.66 -12.30 -13.71
N ASP A 247 -0.79 -11.34 -14.60
CA ASP A 247 -1.58 -10.12 -14.41
C ASP A 247 -2.72 -10.11 -15.42
N VAL A 248 -3.95 -10.22 -14.92
CA VAL A 248 -5.16 -10.02 -15.71
C VAL A 248 -5.67 -8.61 -15.47
N ALA A 249 -5.46 -7.75 -16.46
CA ALA A 249 -5.91 -6.37 -16.47
C ALA A 249 -7.27 -6.27 -17.17
N SER A 250 -8.30 -5.83 -16.43
CA SER A 250 -9.66 -5.61 -16.93
C SER A 250 -9.95 -4.11 -16.96
N THR A 251 -10.18 -3.57 -18.16
CA THR A 251 -10.41 -2.13 -18.37
C THR A 251 -11.88 -1.86 -18.66
N VAL A 252 -12.51 -1.08 -17.79
CA VAL A 252 -13.89 -0.64 -17.90
C VAL A 252 -13.92 0.89 -17.93
N ARG A 253 -14.43 1.48 -19.02
CA ARG A 253 -14.52 2.96 -19.19
C ARG A 253 -13.20 3.69 -18.95
N GLY A 254 -12.08 3.10 -19.39
CA GLY A 254 -10.73 3.66 -19.21
C GLY A 254 -10.12 3.46 -17.83
N ARG A 255 -10.82 2.85 -16.88
CA ARG A 255 -10.26 2.42 -15.58
C ARG A 255 -9.84 0.97 -15.65
N THR A 256 -8.62 0.67 -15.20
CA THR A 256 -8.04 -0.68 -15.23
C THR A 256 -8.01 -1.27 -13.83
N THR A 257 -8.60 -2.45 -13.65
CA THR A 257 -8.47 -3.29 -12.46
C THR A 257 -7.54 -4.45 -12.76
N HIS A 258 -6.65 -4.77 -11.84
CA HIS A 258 -5.67 -5.85 -12.01
C HIS A 258 -5.94 -7.02 -11.06
N PHE A 259 -5.84 -8.23 -11.59
CA PHE A 259 -5.94 -9.49 -10.83
C PHE A 259 -4.64 -10.27 -11.00
N TYR A 260 -4.01 -10.61 -9.88
CA TYR A 260 -2.71 -11.25 -9.87
C TYR A 260 -2.79 -12.69 -9.41
N TYR A 261 -2.04 -13.56 -10.09
CA TYR A 261 -1.81 -14.95 -9.71
C TYR A 261 -0.32 -15.24 -9.82
N THR A 262 0.18 -16.19 -9.03
CA THR A 262 1.56 -16.66 -9.12
C THR A 262 1.56 -18.10 -9.61
N ILE A 263 2.29 -18.37 -10.69
CA ILE A 263 2.58 -19.70 -11.21
C ILE A 263 3.91 -20.17 -10.61
N ALA A 264 3.87 -21.20 -9.77
CA ALA A 264 5.02 -21.92 -9.26
C ALA A 264 5.32 -23.13 -10.16
N VAL A 265 6.48 -23.15 -10.79
CA VAL A 265 6.94 -24.21 -11.70
C VAL A 265 8.05 -25.01 -11.02
N GLY A 266 7.86 -26.33 -10.93
CA GLY A 266 8.81 -27.23 -10.30
C GLY A 266 8.93 -26.98 -8.79
N SER A 267 10.15 -26.72 -8.32
CA SER A 267 10.43 -26.51 -6.88
C SER A 267 10.37 -25.04 -6.44
N VAL A 268 10.21 -24.07 -7.33
CA VAL A 268 10.26 -22.63 -6.97
C VAL A 268 8.84 -22.08 -6.84
N VAL A 269 8.51 -21.58 -5.64
CA VAL A 269 7.18 -21.04 -5.32
C VAL A 269 7.16 -19.51 -5.42
N TYR A 270 8.29 -18.87 -5.14
CA TYR A 270 8.43 -17.42 -5.21
C TYR A 270 9.83 -17.03 -5.65
N ALA A 271 9.94 -15.93 -6.42
CA ALA A 271 11.21 -15.36 -6.82
C ALA A 271 11.13 -13.84 -6.96
N LEU A 272 11.97 -13.12 -6.21
CA LEU A 272 12.29 -11.71 -6.43
C LEU A 272 13.69 -11.60 -7.03
N GLN A 273 13.78 -11.22 -8.30
CA GLN A 273 15.06 -11.20 -9.06
C GLN A 273 15.47 -9.81 -9.53
N GLU A 274 14.88 -8.76 -8.97
CA GLU A 274 15.14 -7.39 -9.43
C GLU A 274 16.56 -6.91 -9.07
N PRO A 275 17.29 -6.28 -10.02
CA PRO A 275 18.66 -5.82 -9.79
C PRO A 275 18.84 -4.83 -8.63
N GLN A 276 17.76 -4.22 -8.13
CA GLN A 276 17.82 -3.19 -7.09
C GLN A 276 17.58 -3.76 -5.68
N PHE A 277 17.31 -5.07 -5.56
CA PHE A 277 16.93 -5.76 -4.34
C PHE A 277 17.77 -7.04 -4.15
N PRO A 278 17.91 -7.55 -2.91
CA PRO A 278 18.39 -8.91 -2.68
C PRO A 278 17.58 -9.93 -3.49
N LEU A 279 18.25 -10.97 -3.97
CA LEU A 279 17.56 -12.10 -4.58
C LEU A 279 16.84 -12.87 -3.48
N VAL A 280 15.53 -13.04 -3.61
CA VAL A 280 14.72 -13.82 -2.67
C VAL A 280 14.08 -14.97 -3.41
N LEU A 281 14.31 -16.20 -2.96
CA LEU A 281 13.71 -17.41 -3.52
C LEU A 281 13.04 -18.21 -2.42
N VAL A 282 11.79 -18.62 -2.64
CA VAL A 282 11.14 -19.65 -1.81
C VAL A 282 11.04 -20.92 -2.63
N LYS A 283 11.58 -22.02 -2.09
CA LYS A 283 11.62 -23.32 -2.75
C LYS A 283 10.96 -24.40 -1.91
N THR A 284 10.16 -25.25 -2.53
CA THR A 284 9.66 -26.48 -1.92
C THR A 284 10.77 -27.54 -1.96
N ASP A 285 11.16 -28.07 -0.81
CA ASP A 285 12.10 -29.19 -0.71
C ASP A 285 11.43 -30.56 -0.94
N ASP A 286 12.22 -31.63 -0.95
CA ASP A 286 11.74 -33.00 -1.18
C ASP A 286 10.75 -33.49 -0.10
N GLN A 287 10.69 -32.83 1.06
CA GLN A 287 9.77 -33.13 2.15
C GLN A 287 8.50 -32.27 2.10
N GLY A 288 8.36 -31.42 1.08
CA GLY A 288 7.25 -30.47 0.97
C GLY A 288 7.33 -29.34 2.00
N LYS A 289 8.54 -28.99 2.48
CA LYS A 289 8.75 -27.79 3.28
C LYS A 289 9.28 -26.66 2.42
N GLU A 290 8.88 -25.44 2.76
CA GLU A 290 9.28 -24.25 2.03
C GLU A 290 10.57 -23.66 2.63
N GLN A 291 11.59 -23.53 1.79
CA GLN A 291 12.92 -23.02 2.12
C GLN A 291 13.08 -21.62 1.52
N LEU A 292 13.22 -20.63 2.39
CA LEU A 292 13.57 -19.26 2.03
C LEU A 292 15.08 -19.15 1.85
N ASN A 293 15.51 -18.73 0.66
CA ASN A 293 16.88 -18.37 0.35
C ASN A 293 16.94 -16.88 0.02
N VAL A 294 17.82 -16.14 0.69
CA VAL A 294 18.05 -14.71 0.46
C VAL A 294 19.52 -14.51 0.12
N THR A 295 19.79 -13.91 -1.03
CA THR A 295 21.14 -13.53 -1.44
C THR A 295 21.29 -12.01 -1.40
N LEU A 296 21.97 -11.52 -0.37
CA LEU A 296 22.36 -10.13 -0.22
C LEU A 296 23.52 -9.82 -1.15
N LYS A 297 23.48 -8.68 -1.84
CA LYS A 297 24.49 -8.31 -2.82
C LYS A 297 25.79 -7.88 -2.16
N SER A 298 26.87 -8.02 -2.92
CA SER A 298 28.21 -7.55 -2.57
C SER A 298 28.33 -6.01 -2.58
N THR A 299 27.72 -5.34 -1.60
CA THR A 299 27.74 -3.88 -1.44
C THR A 299 27.72 -3.48 0.04
N LEU A 300 28.26 -2.30 0.36
CA LEU A 300 28.15 -1.69 1.69
C LEU A 300 26.90 -0.82 1.84
N ASP A 301 26.20 -0.52 0.74
CA ASP A 301 24.96 0.24 0.79
C ASP A 301 23.86 -0.54 1.50
N LEU A 302 22.92 0.20 2.11
CA LEU A 302 21.72 -0.38 2.70
C LEU A 302 20.90 -1.12 1.63
N GLN A 303 20.55 -2.37 1.93
CA GLN A 303 19.80 -3.24 1.04
C GLN A 303 18.37 -3.41 1.57
N PRO A 304 17.33 -2.94 0.85
CA PRO A 304 15.94 -3.14 1.24
C PRO A 304 15.58 -4.64 1.21
N PHE A 305 14.94 -5.12 2.26
CA PHE A 305 14.59 -6.52 2.45
C PHE A 305 13.25 -6.65 3.17
N ALA A 306 12.46 -7.67 2.82
CA ALA A 306 11.33 -8.09 3.62
C ALA A 306 11.08 -9.59 3.47
N LEU A 307 10.37 -10.17 4.43
CA LEU A 307 10.02 -11.58 4.43
C LEU A 307 8.75 -11.84 3.62
N PRO A 308 8.78 -12.70 2.58
CA PRO A 308 7.57 -13.15 1.88
C PRO A 308 6.81 -14.24 2.66
N CYS A 309 7.41 -14.83 3.69
CA CYS A 309 6.81 -15.89 4.50
C CYS A 309 7.09 -15.68 6.00
N GLU A 310 6.33 -16.33 6.86
CA GLU A 310 6.65 -16.43 8.29
C GLU A 310 7.72 -17.50 8.46
N LEU A 311 8.73 -17.24 9.28
CA LEU A 311 9.83 -18.19 9.52
C LEU A 311 9.44 -19.19 10.61
N GLU A 312 9.84 -20.46 10.50
CA GLU A 312 9.74 -21.42 11.61
C GLU A 312 10.52 -20.94 12.85
N ASN A 313 11.57 -20.15 12.63
CA ASN A 313 12.43 -19.60 13.67
C ASN A 313 12.70 -18.11 13.38
N PRO A 314 11.86 -17.20 13.90
CA PRO A 314 11.91 -15.79 13.52
C PRO A 314 13.06 -15.01 14.16
N ALA A 315 13.90 -15.64 14.98
CA ALA A 315 14.98 -14.96 15.70
C ALA A 315 15.99 -14.32 14.73
N VAL A 316 16.14 -12.99 14.82
CA VAL A 316 16.99 -12.18 13.92
C VAL A 316 18.43 -12.67 13.95
N GLU A 317 18.96 -13.01 15.13
CA GLU A 317 20.32 -13.50 15.31
C GLU A 317 20.60 -14.83 14.58
N ARG A 318 19.60 -15.71 14.50
CA ARG A 318 19.73 -16.98 13.77
C ARG A 318 19.63 -16.77 12.28
N PHE A 319 18.71 -15.92 11.83
CA PHE A 319 18.52 -15.61 10.42
C PHE A 319 19.74 -14.89 9.85
N PHE A 320 20.19 -13.81 10.49
CA PHE A 320 21.39 -13.08 10.12
C PHE A 320 22.63 -13.61 10.85
N SER A 321 22.84 -14.93 10.79
CA SER A 321 23.96 -15.62 11.46
C SER A 321 25.29 -15.57 10.71
N ASP A 322 25.33 -15.04 9.48
CA ASP A 322 26.59 -14.69 8.79
C ASP A 322 27.22 -13.40 9.38
N PRO A 323 28.49 -13.43 9.83
CA PRO A 323 29.15 -12.30 10.48
C PRO A 323 29.33 -11.08 9.57
N ALA A 324 29.21 -11.22 8.24
CA ALA A 324 29.24 -10.10 7.30
C ALA A 324 28.00 -9.20 7.43
N VAL A 325 26.89 -9.68 8.01
CA VAL A 325 25.73 -8.83 8.30
C VAL A 325 26.02 -8.00 9.56
N TYR A 326 26.20 -6.70 9.38
CA TYR A 326 26.63 -5.80 10.44
C TYR A 326 25.45 -5.26 11.25
N ARG A 327 24.43 -4.75 10.57
CA ARG A 327 23.23 -4.16 11.17
C ARG A 327 21.99 -4.43 10.33
N VAL A 328 20.86 -4.49 11.02
CA VAL A 328 19.54 -4.56 10.39
C VAL A 328 18.67 -3.47 10.99
N TYR A 329 18.07 -2.66 10.12
CA TYR A 329 17.24 -1.53 10.48
C TYR A 329 15.78 -1.82 10.15
N THR A 330 14.88 -1.34 10.98
CA THR A 330 13.43 -1.30 10.71
C THR A 330 12.80 -0.05 11.33
N TRP A 331 11.49 0.10 11.24
CA TRP A 331 10.75 1.25 11.74
C TRP A 331 9.64 0.82 12.69
N ASN A 332 9.61 1.43 13.88
CA ASN A 332 8.49 1.29 14.80
C ASN A 332 7.41 2.31 14.46
N GLY A 333 6.33 1.87 13.83
CA GLY A 333 5.19 2.74 13.50
C GLY A 333 4.48 3.32 14.74
N GLU A 334 4.45 2.61 15.87
CA GLU A 334 3.80 3.08 17.10
C GLU A 334 4.58 4.21 17.77
N ARG A 335 5.91 4.05 17.86
CA ARG A 335 6.79 5.04 18.49
C ARG A 335 7.34 6.09 17.53
N GLN A 336 7.13 5.91 16.23
CA GLN A 336 7.69 6.75 15.15
C GLN A 336 9.21 6.89 15.28
N GLU A 337 9.91 5.76 15.50
CA GLU A 337 11.36 5.72 15.66
C GLU A 337 11.99 4.59 14.84
N ALA A 338 13.25 4.80 14.45
CA ALA A 338 14.06 3.76 13.82
C ALA A 338 14.52 2.76 14.88
N MET A 339 14.45 1.48 14.55
CA MET A 339 14.93 0.38 15.40
C MET A 339 16.12 -0.30 14.72
N VAL A 340 17.11 -0.69 15.51
CA VAL A 340 18.31 -1.37 15.03
C VAL A 340 18.54 -2.69 15.75
N TRP A 341 18.93 -3.70 14.99
CA TRP A 341 19.53 -4.92 15.49
C TRP A 341 21.01 -4.96 15.13
N THR A 342 21.83 -5.38 16.08
CA THR A 342 23.27 -5.60 15.90
C THR A 342 23.78 -6.66 16.86
N ARG A 343 24.84 -7.38 16.48
CA ARG A 343 25.39 -8.48 17.27
C ARG A 343 26.16 -8.04 18.51
N SER A 344 26.79 -6.88 18.44
CA SER A 344 27.81 -6.47 19.42
C SER A 344 27.33 -5.40 20.40
N ALA A 345 26.03 -5.06 20.36
CA ALA A 345 25.41 -4.08 21.23
C ALA A 345 23.95 -4.46 21.51
N PRO A 346 23.28 -3.80 22.47
CA PRO A 346 21.85 -3.98 22.67
C PRO A 346 21.07 -3.76 21.36
N SER A 347 20.10 -4.64 21.11
CA SER A 347 19.23 -4.57 19.94
C SER A 347 17.83 -4.13 20.35
N ASP A 348 17.16 -3.36 19.49
CA ASP A 348 15.82 -2.84 19.74
C ASP A 348 14.74 -3.90 19.44
N PHE A 349 15.04 -4.88 18.59
CA PHE A 349 14.15 -5.98 18.22
C PHE A 349 14.91 -7.31 18.10
N PHE A 350 14.18 -8.41 18.24
CA PHE A 350 14.75 -9.76 18.29
C PHE A 350 14.12 -10.76 17.31
N ASN A 351 12.97 -10.41 16.72
CA ASN A 351 12.25 -11.26 15.78
C ASN A 351 12.00 -10.53 14.46
N LEU A 352 12.14 -11.26 13.35
CA LEU A 352 11.67 -10.83 12.05
C LEU A 352 10.19 -11.19 11.89
N LEU A 353 9.41 -10.25 11.38
CA LEU A 353 7.98 -10.38 11.23
C LEU A 353 7.60 -10.26 9.75
N PRO A 354 6.70 -11.12 9.24
CA PRO A 354 6.09 -10.89 7.94
C PRO A 354 5.32 -9.57 7.95
N GLY A 355 5.25 -8.90 6.80
CA GLY A 355 4.56 -7.63 6.67
C GLY A 355 5.35 -6.39 7.12
N VAL A 356 6.53 -6.59 7.72
CA VAL A 356 7.46 -5.52 8.11
C VAL A 356 8.61 -5.45 7.10
N GLY A 357 9.01 -4.23 6.75
CA GLY A 357 10.19 -4.00 5.94
C GLY A 357 11.46 -3.76 6.76
N TYR A 358 12.60 -4.08 6.16
CA TYR A 358 13.92 -4.00 6.77
C TYR A 358 14.94 -3.40 5.79
N PHE A 359 16.02 -2.86 6.33
CA PHE A 359 17.23 -2.52 5.57
C PHE A 359 18.42 -3.23 6.19
N VAL A 360 19.18 -3.95 5.36
CA VAL A 360 20.34 -4.72 5.81
C VAL A 360 21.63 -4.01 5.41
N GLU A 361 22.53 -3.84 6.35
CA GLU A 361 23.88 -3.29 6.15
C GLU A 361 24.92 -4.42 6.29
N LEU A 362 25.82 -4.53 5.30
CA LEU A 362 26.94 -5.45 5.36
C LEU A 362 28.19 -4.73 5.87
N GLY A 363 28.98 -5.41 6.71
CA GLY A 363 30.26 -4.89 7.20
C GLY A 363 31.38 -4.99 6.16
N GLU A 364 31.20 -5.83 5.14
CA GLU A 364 32.12 -6.02 4.03
C GLU A 364 31.32 -6.13 2.73
N ALA A 365 31.85 -5.60 1.62
CA ALA A 365 31.23 -5.74 0.31
C ALA A 365 31.46 -7.16 -0.23
N LYS A 366 30.69 -8.11 0.29
CA LYS A 366 30.72 -9.53 -0.08
C LYS A 366 29.29 -10.05 -0.20
N GLU A 367 29.04 -10.91 -1.18
CA GLU A 367 27.74 -11.58 -1.30
C GLU A 367 27.51 -12.51 -0.10
N VAL A 368 26.31 -12.44 0.48
CA VAL A 368 25.90 -13.26 1.63
C VAL A 368 24.65 -14.04 1.27
N ASN A 369 24.69 -15.35 1.45
CA ASN A 369 23.58 -16.27 1.22
C ASN A 369 23.01 -16.73 2.56
N ILE A 370 21.74 -16.42 2.80
CA ILE A 370 21.00 -16.75 4.03
C ILE A 370 19.93 -17.77 3.67
N GLN A 371 19.79 -18.81 4.49
CA GLN A 371 18.79 -19.86 4.30
C GLN A 371 17.96 -20.03 5.58
N SER A 372 16.66 -20.21 5.44
CA SER A 372 15.75 -20.47 6.55
C SER A 372 14.51 -21.24 6.06
N THR A 373 13.80 -21.88 6.99
CA THR A 373 12.55 -22.58 6.67
C THR A 373 11.36 -21.65 6.94
N CYS A 374 10.44 -21.54 5.97
CA CYS A 374 9.16 -20.89 6.18
C CYS A 374 8.22 -21.84 6.97
N SER A 375 7.38 -21.28 7.84
CA SER A 375 6.20 -22.01 8.31
C SER A 375 5.32 -22.36 7.10
N ARG A 376 4.60 -23.49 7.15
CA ARG A 376 3.84 -24.09 6.02
C ARG A 376 2.69 -23.24 5.45
N SER A 377 2.61 -21.99 5.83
CA SER A 377 1.53 -21.08 5.53
C SER A 377 1.97 -20.07 4.49
N VAL A 378 1.45 -20.19 3.27
CA VAL A 378 1.60 -19.12 2.28
C VAL A 378 0.47 -18.12 2.48
N PHE A 379 0.83 -16.84 2.46
CA PHE A 379 -0.11 -15.76 2.66
C PHE A 379 -0.89 -15.58 1.37
N GLU A 380 -2.20 -15.81 1.45
CA GLU A 380 -3.15 -15.39 0.44
C GLU A 380 -3.95 -14.21 1.00
N PRO A 381 -4.38 -13.25 0.14
CA PRO A 381 -5.34 -12.26 0.58
C PRO A 381 -6.61 -12.96 1.06
N ALA A 382 -7.17 -12.49 2.18
CA ALA A 382 -8.44 -13.03 2.66
C ALA A 382 -9.54 -12.72 1.63
N LEU A 383 -10.06 -13.75 0.97
CA LEU A 383 -11.31 -13.63 0.23
C LEU A 383 -12.44 -13.55 1.25
N ALA A 384 -13.19 -12.44 1.25
CA ALA A 384 -14.37 -12.31 2.10
C ALA A 384 -15.45 -13.34 1.70
N PRO A 385 -16.23 -13.88 2.66
CA PRO A 385 -16.18 -13.61 4.09
C PRO A 385 -15.16 -14.49 4.83
N ALA A 386 -14.62 -13.93 5.93
CA ALA A 386 -13.63 -14.54 6.84
C ALA A 386 -13.87 -16.05 7.10
N ILE A 387 -12.98 -16.88 6.58
CA ILE A 387 -12.86 -18.31 6.93
C ILE A 387 -11.84 -18.40 8.08
N ALA A 388 -11.87 -19.50 8.85
CA ALA A 388 -10.83 -19.83 9.84
C ALA A 388 -9.40 -19.57 9.27
N ASP A 389 -8.48 -19.16 10.13
CA ASP A 389 -7.05 -18.86 9.82
C ASP A 389 -6.73 -17.46 9.23
N GLN A 390 -7.65 -16.50 9.37
CA GLN A 390 -7.36 -15.08 9.11
C GLN A 390 -6.47 -14.49 10.23
N LYS A 391 -5.36 -13.87 9.83
CA LYS A 391 -4.48 -13.07 10.69
C LYS A 391 -4.61 -11.59 10.31
N THR A 392 -4.27 -10.71 11.24
CA THR A 392 -4.36 -9.25 11.06
C THR A 392 -3.01 -8.60 11.36
N LEU A 393 -2.50 -7.80 10.42
CA LEU A 393 -1.43 -6.83 10.66
C LEU A 393 -2.07 -5.51 11.09
N THR A 394 -1.53 -4.88 12.14
CA THR A 394 -1.97 -3.54 12.56
C THR A 394 -0.83 -2.55 12.34
N PHE A 395 -1.13 -1.46 11.65
CA PHE A 395 -0.21 -0.37 11.38
C PHE A 395 -0.70 0.89 12.07
N SER A 396 0.23 1.64 12.65
CA SER A 396 -0.07 2.88 13.34
C SER A 396 -0.28 4.03 12.34
N GLN A 397 -0.90 5.11 12.81
CA GLN A 397 -0.92 6.36 12.05
C GLN A 397 0.50 6.88 11.80
N GLY A 398 0.73 7.53 10.65
CA GLY A 398 2.02 8.11 10.27
C GLY A 398 2.80 7.22 9.32
N TRP A 399 4.13 7.34 9.33
CA TRP A 399 4.99 6.52 8.49
C TRP A 399 5.12 5.11 9.05
N ASN A 400 5.03 4.13 8.15
CA ASN A 400 5.24 2.72 8.42
C ASN A 400 6.15 2.15 7.32
N LEU A 401 7.06 1.26 7.70
CA LEU A 401 7.88 0.50 6.76
C LEU A 401 7.26 -0.89 6.62
N ILE A 402 6.43 -1.06 5.59
CA ILE A 402 5.61 -2.26 5.41
C ILE A 402 6.12 -3.11 4.25
N SER A 403 5.71 -4.37 4.20
CA SER A 403 5.86 -5.24 3.04
C SER A 403 4.56 -6.00 2.83
N LEU A 404 4.29 -6.40 1.58
CA LEU A 404 3.28 -7.42 1.33
C LEU A 404 3.84 -8.78 1.75
N PRO A 405 3.20 -9.51 2.68
CA PRO A 405 3.57 -10.90 2.91
C PRO A 405 2.93 -11.80 1.84
N GLY A 406 3.49 -12.98 1.61
CA GLY A 406 3.00 -13.96 0.64
C GLY A 406 3.85 -14.09 -0.61
N VAL A 407 3.25 -14.68 -1.64
CA VAL A 407 3.91 -14.95 -2.93
C VAL A 407 3.17 -14.36 -4.11
N VAL A 408 2.01 -13.73 -3.88
CA VAL A 408 1.15 -13.13 -4.90
C VAL A 408 1.19 -11.61 -4.75
N PRO A 409 1.57 -10.86 -5.79
CA PRO A 409 1.48 -9.39 -5.79
C PRO A 409 0.06 -8.89 -5.58
N GLN A 410 -0.08 -7.74 -4.93
CA GLN A 410 -1.39 -7.13 -4.70
C GLN A 410 -1.34 -5.62 -4.85
N PRO A 411 -2.39 -4.99 -5.38
CA PRO A 411 -2.49 -3.54 -5.33
C PRO A 411 -2.61 -3.10 -3.86
N MET A 412 -1.98 -1.98 -3.49
CA MET A 412 -2.13 -1.38 -2.15
C MET A 412 -3.60 -1.21 -1.74
N ALA A 413 -4.41 -0.87 -2.74
CA ALA A 413 -5.84 -0.76 -2.66
C ALA A 413 -6.49 -2.05 -2.09
N GLY A 414 -6.02 -3.24 -2.48
CA GLY A 414 -6.53 -4.52 -1.99
C GLY A 414 -6.21 -4.84 -0.52
N LEU A 415 -5.31 -4.09 0.15
CA LEU A 415 -4.92 -4.36 1.54
C LEU A 415 -5.92 -3.86 2.57
N ASN A 416 -6.80 -2.92 2.19
CA ASN A 416 -7.81 -2.40 3.09
C ASN A 416 -9.00 -1.89 2.27
N ASN A 417 -10.20 -2.37 2.61
CA ASN A 417 -11.48 -1.90 2.04
C ASN A 417 -11.71 -0.38 2.23
N ASN A 418 -10.92 0.28 3.10
CA ASN A 418 -10.88 1.73 3.27
C ASN A 418 -9.62 2.35 2.64
N PHE A 419 -9.65 2.51 1.32
CA PHE A 419 -8.63 3.15 0.47
C PHE A 419 -8.29 4.62 0.87
N LEU A 420 -9.09 5.25 1.73
CA LEU A 420 -8.94 6.65 2.15
C LEU A 420 -7.82 6.89 3.18
N ILE A 421 -7.10 5.84 3.58
CA ILE A 421 -6.12 5.91 4.68
C ILE A 421 -4.68 6.07 4.18
N VAL A 422 -4.39 5.60 2.97
CA VAL A 422 -3.03 5.66 2.41
C VAL A 422 -2.84 6.98 1.68
N ALA A 423 -2.02 7.87 2.25
CA ALA A 423 -1.77 9.17 1.64
C ALA A 423 -0.60 9.13 0.65
N ARG A 424 0.44 8.35 0.95
CA ARG A 424 1.71 8.32 0.20
C ARG A 424 2.37 6.96 0.29
N VAL A 425 2.94 6.50 -0.83
CA VAL A 425 3.72 5.27 -0.91
C VAL A 425 5.07 5.58 -1.56
N VAL A 426 6.16 5.18 -0.91
CA VAL A 426 7.52 5.40 -1.37
C VAL A 426 8.26 4.07 -1.38
N GLN A 427 8.91 3.75 -2.50
CA GLN A 427 9.78 2.59 -2.63
C GLN A 427 11.24 3.05 -2.66
N CYS A 428 12.07 2.49 -1.80
CA CYS A 428 13.50 2.74 -1.81
C CYS A 428 14.25 1.53 -2.35
N THR A 429 15.22 1.77 -3.22
CA THR A 429 16.14 0.75 -3.72
C THR A 429 17.45 0.74 -2.92
N GLN A 430 18.37 -0.15 -3.29
CA GLN A 430 19.78 -0.02 -2.92
C GLN A 430 20.30 1.41 -3.14
N SER A 431 21.27 1.81 -2.31
CA SER A 431 21.82 3.18 -2.23
C SER A 431 20.82 4.25 -1.76
N TYR A 432 19.68 3.84 -1.18
CA TYR A 432 18.64 4.73 -0.65
C TYR A 432 18.04 5.68 -1.69
N SER A 433 18.02 5.27 -2.96
CA SER A 433 17.27 5.99 -3.99
C SER A 433 15.79 5.68 -3.84
N CYS A 434 15.02 6.65 -3.38
CA CYS A 434 13.60 6.51 -3.11
C CYS A 434 12.76 7.21 -4.18
N ILE A 435 11.72 6.53 -4.66
CA ILE A 435 10.74 7.08 -5.59
C ILE A 435 9.35 7.02 -4.96
N GLU A 436 8.59 8.10 -5.11
CA GLU A 436 7.18 8.11 -4.75
C GLU A 436 6.40 7.36 -5.83
N LEU A 437 5.61 6.40 -5.40
CA LEU A 437 4.75 5.58 -6.24
C LEU A 437 3.35 6.20 -6.33
N PRO A 438 2.56 5.87 -7.36
CA PRO A 438 1.14 6.25 -7.41
C PRO A 438 0.38 5.73 -6.18
N VAL A 439 -0.78 6.32 -5.86
CA VAL A 439 -1.56 6.04 -4.64
C VAL A 439 -2.00 4.57 -4.51
N SER A 440 -2.13 3.85 -5.63
CA SER A 440 -2.44 2.43 -5.66
C SER A 440 -1.39 1.65 -6.46
N PRO A 441 -0.13 1.55 -5.98
CA PRO A 441 0.88 0.77 -6.68
C PRO A 441 0.65 -0.72 -6.47
N LEU A 442 1.18 -1.51 -7.40
CA LEU A 442 1.35 -2.94 -7.21
C LEU A 442 2.43 -3.19 -6.16
N LEU A 443 2.06 -3.79 -5.03
CA LEU A 443 2.98 -4.25 -4.03
C LEU A 443 3.40 -5.68 -4.36
N ILE A 444 4.70 -5.86 -4.51
CA ILE A 444 5.34 -7.15 -4.72
C ILE A 444 5.84 -7.67 -3.37
N PRO A 445 5.59 -8.94 -3.00
CA PRO A 445 6.07 -9.51 -1.74
C PRO A 445 7.59 -9.44 -1.59
N GLY A 446 8.08 -9.44 -0.36
CA GLY A 446 9.53 -9.38 -0.09
C GLY A 446 10.20 -8.03 -0.45
N LYS A 447 9.46 -7.05 -0.96
CA LYS A 447 9.91 -5.65 -1.08
C LYS A 447 9.35 -4.79 0.05
N PRO A 448 10.17 -3.94 0.68
CA PRO A 448 9.68 -2.97 1.64
C PRO A 448 9.20 -1.68 0.95
N TYR A 449 8.16 -1.07 1.52
CA TYR A 449 7.57 0.20 1.10
C TYR A 449 7.37 1.10 2.32
N TRP A 450 7.75 2.36 2.18
CA TRP A 450 7.37 3.40 3.12
C TRP A 450 5.95 3.84 2.80
N VAL A 451 5.05 3.70 3.77
CA VAL A 451 3.63 4.03 3.60
C VAL A 451 3.21 5.00 4.69
N TYR A 452 2.66 6.14 4.29
CA TYR A 452 2.07 7.09 5.20
C TYR A 452 0.58 6.82 5.35
N LEU A 453 0.15 6.55 6.58
CA LEU A 453 -1.23 6.27 6.94
C LEU A 453 -1.83 7.46 7.71
N SER A 454 -2.97 7.98 7.25
CA SER A 454 -3.67 9.10 7.90
C SER A 454 -4.35 8.70 9.23
N GLN A 455 -4.58 7.40 9.44
CA GLN A 455 -5.12 6.82 10.67
C GLN A 455 -4.61 5.38 10.84
N PRO A 456 -4.71 4.78 12.05
CA PRO A 456 -4.34 3.39 12.26
C PRO A 456 -5.11 2.46 11.32
N THR A 457 -4.42 1.48 10.73
CA THR A 457 -4.98 0.58 9.71
C THR A 457 -4.76 -0.87 10.10
N LYS A 458 -5.78 -1.70 9.86
CA LYS A 458 -5.66 -3.16 9.96
C LYS A 458 -5.69 -3.74 8.56
N VAL A 459 -4.78 -4.67 8.30
CA VAL A 459 -4.70 -5.43 7.05
C VAL A 459 -4.87 -6.89 7.41
N ASP A 460 -5.94 -7.47 6.89
CA ASP A 460 -6.24 -8.88 7.11
C ASP A 460 -5.68 -9.74 5.98
N TYR A 461 -5.16 -10.90 6.35
CA TYR A 461 -4.62 -11.87 5.41
C TYR A 461 -4.94 -13.28 5.90
N THR A 462 -5.00 -14.25 4.98
CA THR A 462 -5.22 -15.65 5.33
C THR A 462 -3.93 -16.42 5.13
N LEU A 463 -3.65 -17.30 6.07
CA LEU A 463 -2.61 -18.31 5.93
C LEU A 463 -3.25 -19.58 5.41
N ARG A 464 -3.00 -19.94 4.14
CA ARG A 464 -3.43 -21.24 3.63
C ARG A 464 -2.29 -22.23 3.68
N GLU A 465 -2.59 -23.44 4.15
CA GLU A 465 -1.72 -24.59 3.93
C GLU A 465 -1.62 -24.84 2.42
N LEU A 466 -0.38 -24.95 1.96
CA LEU A 466 -0.08 -25.37 0.60
C LEU A 466 -0.51 -26.83 0.43
N GLN A 467 -1.66 -27.07 -0.21
CA GLN A 467 -2.09 -28.42 -0.59
C GLN A 467 -1.37 -28.92 -1.85
#